data_AF-W4RS60-F1
#
_entry.id   AF-W4RS60-F1
#
_cell.length_a   1.000
_cell.length_b   1.000
_cell.length_c   1.000
_cell.angle_alpha   90.00
_cell.angle_beta   90.00
_cell.angle_gamma   90.00
#
_symmetry.space_group_name_H-M   'P 1'
#
loop_
_entity.id
_entity.type
_entity.pdbx_description
1 polymer ?
#
loop_
_entity_poly.entity_id
_entity_poly.type
_entity_poly.pdbx_seq_one_letter_code
_entity_poly.pdbx_strand_id
1 'polypeptide(L)'
;MSHDTLAIIWFGLWGLIWTVYFILDGYTLGTGMLFPFIAKNRQERNQLQEAVGPFWGGNEVWLITAGGATFAAFPAVYADMFSFLYTPLFLVLIALFIRAIGLEFMHKDDNPLWQAACKWGFFNGSFLIASYSE
;
A
#
# COMPACT_ATOMS: atom_id res chain seq x y z
N MET A 1 -7.81 -1.76 35.14
CA MET A 1 -6.54 -1.93 34.41
C MET A 1 -5.58 -0.85 34.87
N SER A 2 -4.33 -1.19 35.18
CA SER A 2 -3.31 -0.15 35.43
C SER A 2 -2.92 0.52 34.12
N HIS A 3 -2.40 1.75 34.23
CA HIS A 3 -1.88 2.50 33.09
C HIS A 3 -0.86 1.68 32.29
N ASP A 4 0.02 0.96 32.97
CA ASP A 4 1.07 0.15 32.32
C ASP A 4 0.51 -1.02 31.52
N THR A 5 -0.56 -1.67 32.01
CA THR A 5 -1.24 -2.72 31.25
C THR A 5 -1.86 -2.17 29.96
N LEU A 6 -2.45 -0.97 30.02
CA LEU A 6 -3.04 -0.34 28.84
C LEU A 6 -1.96 0.01 27.80
N ALA A 7 -0.82 0.52 28.24
CA ALA A 7 0.30 0.83 27.36
C ALA A 7 0.83 -0.43 26.62
N ILE A 8 0.98 -1.56 27.34
CA ILE A 8 1.42 -2.83 26.74
C ILE A 8 0.40 -3.34 25.71
N ILE A 9 -0.90 -3.27 26.01
CA ILE A 9 -1.95 -3.71 25.09
C ILE A 9 -1.93 -2.85 23.81
N TRP A 10 -1.86 -1.53 23.94
CA TRP A 10 -1.81 -0.64 22.78
C TRP A 10 -0.55 -0.85 21.93
N PHE A 11 0.60 -1.09 22.57
CA PHE A 11 1.82 -1.42 21.85
C PHE A 11 1.69 -2.75 21.08
N GLY A 12 1.11 -3.77 21.70
CA GLY A 12 0.83 -5.05 21.03
C GLY A 12 -0.16 -4.91 19.86
N LEU A 13 -1.24 -4.15 20.03
CA LEU A 13 -2.21 -3.86 18.97
C LEU A 13 -1.57 -3.07 17.82
N TRP A 14 -0.75 -2.08 18.14
CA TRP A 14 -0.03 -1.29 17.14
C TRP A 14 0.88 -2.18 16.27
N GLY A 15 1.67 -3.07 16.89
CA GLY A 15 2.49 -4.04 16.15
C GLY A 15 1.67 -5.02 15.33
N LEU A 16 0.53 -5.50 15.85
CA LEU A 16 -0.38 -6.39 15.13
C LEU A 16 -0.96 -5.71 13.88
N ILE A 17 -1.44 -4.47 13.99
CA ILE A 17 -2.03 -3.72 12.88
C ILE A 17 -1.01 -3.54 11.75
N TRP A 18 0.22 -3.13 12.07
CA TRP A 18 1.29 -3.02 11.08
C TRP A 18 1.65 -4.36 10.45
N THR A 19 1.72 -5.42 11.24
CA THR A 19 1.99 -6.79 10.73
C THR A 19 0.92 -7.23 9.74
N VAL A 20 -0.36 -7.02 10.06
CA VAL A 20 -1.47 -7.35 9.17
C VAL A 20 -1.38 -6.52 7.89
N TYR A 21 -1.12 -5.21 7.98
CA TYR A 21 -0.92 -4.37 6.80
C TYR A 21 0.20 -4.90 5.90
N PHE A 22 1.38 -5.19 6.45
CA PHE A 22 2.51 -5.66 5.64
C PHE A 22 2.27 -7.03 5.01
N ILE A 23 1.56 -7.94 5.68
CA ILE A 23 1.18 -9.24 5.10
C ILE A 23 0.18 -9.06 3.95
N LEU A 24 -0.87 -8.26 4.18
CA LEU A 24 -1.95 -8.07 3.22
C LEU A 24 -1.53 -7.21 2.04
N ASP A 25 -0.95 -6.04 2.25
CA ASP A 25 -0.54 -5.19 1.13
C ASP A 25 0.76 -5.69 0.47
N GLY A 26 1.58 -6.45 1.19
CA GLY A 26 2.83 -7.04 0.67
C GLY A 26 2.63 -7.88 -0.59
N TYR A 27 1.56 -8.68 -0.69
CA TYR A 27 1.29 -9.44 -1.93
C TYR A 27 0.85 -8.53 -3.08
N THR A 28 0.12 -7.45 -2.80
CA THR A 28 -0.30 -6.47 -3.81
C THR A 28 0.90 -5.70 -4.35
N LEU A 29 1.78 -5.25 -3.44
CA LEU A 29 3.03 -4.57 -3.79
C LEU A 29 3.94 -5.49 -4.61
N GLY A 30 4.13 -6.74 -4.16
CA GLY A 30 4.90 -7.75 -4.89
C GLY A 30 4.33 -8.04 -6.28
N THR A 31 3.01 -8.19 -6.39
CA THR A 31 2.34 -8.41 -7.67
C THR A 31 2.54 -7.22 -8.59
N GLY A 32 2.39 -5.99 -8.09
CA GLY A 32 2.60 -4.77 -8.89
C GLY A 32 4.03 -4.61 -9.39
N MET A 33 5.03 -4.91 -8.56
CA MET A 33 6.43 -4.89 -8.96
C MET A 33 6.78 -5.95 -10.01
N LEU A 34 6.12 -7.10 -9.99
CA LEU A 34 6.35 -8.15 -10.98
C LEU A 34 5.48 -7.99 -12.24
N PHE A 35 4.39 -7.21 -12.15
CA PHE A 35 3.32 -7.15 -13.13
C PHE A 35 3.81 -6.97 -14.58
N PRO A 36 4.72 -6.03 -14.90
CA PRO A 36 5.17 -5.84 -16.29
C PRO A 36 5.94 -7.02 -16.88
N PHE A 37 6.52 -7.87 -16.03
CA PHE A 37 7.41 -8.97 -16.41
C PHE A 37 6.67 -10.31 -16.52
N ILE A 38 5.65 -10.50 -15.68
CA ILE A 38 4.85 -11.73 -15.65
C ILE A 38 3.60 -11.65 -16.51
N ALA A 39 3.01 -10.46 -16.70
CA ALA A 39 1.75 -10.27 -17.41
C ALA A 39 1.99 -9.95 -18.90
N LYS A 40 2.38 -10.97 -19.68
CA LYS A 40 2.84 -10.83 -21.07
C LYS A 40 1.68 -10.75 -22.06
N ASN A 41 0.57 -11.41 -21.76
CA ASN A 41 -0.64 -11.40 -22.60
C ASN A 41 -1.86 -10.87 -21.84
N ARG A 42 -2.96 -10.60 -22.56
CA ARG A 42 -4.19 -10.03 -21.99
C ARG A 42 -4.81 -10.95 -20.93
N GLN A 43 -4.73 -12.26 -21.13
CA GLN A 43 -5.29 -13.23 -20.20
C GLN A 43 -4.54 -13.23 -18.86
N GLU A 44 -3.21 -13.30 -18.88
CA GLU A 44 -2.36 -13.23 -17.68
C GLU A 44 -2.57 -11.92 -16.92
N ARG A 45 -2.68 -10.80 -17.64
CA ARG A 45 -2.98 -9.49 -17.04
C ARG A 45 -4.32 -9.50 -16.31
N ASN A 46 -5.37 -10.01 -16.95
CA ASN A 46 -6.70 -10.06 -16.35
C ASN A 46 -6.71 -10.97 -15.11
N GLN A 47 -6.06 -12.13 -15.18
CA GLN A 47 -5.93 -13.04 -14.03
C GLN A 47 -5.25 -12.37 -12.84
N LEU A 48 -4.17 -11.62 -13.07
CA LEU A 48 -3.47 -10.89 -12.01
C LEU A 48 -4.31 -9.72 -11.46
N GLN A 49 -5.05 -9.01 -12.31
CA GLN A 49 -5.97 -7.98 -11.86
C GLN A 49 -7.13 -8.55 -11.03
N GLU A 50 -7.70 -9.68 -11.43
CA GLU A 50 -8.76 -10.37 -10.70
C GLU A 50 -8.27 -10.91 -9.36
N ALA A 51 -6.99 -11.33 -9.27
CA ALA A 51 -6.39 -11.79 -8.02
C ALA A 51 -6.18 -10.65 -6.99
N VAL A 52 -5.94 -9.42 -7.45
CA VAL A 52 -5.60 -8.28 -6.58
C VAL A 52 -6.77 -7.33 -6.36
N GLY A 53 -7.49 -7.00 -7.44
CA GLY A 53 -8.50 -5.94 -7.51
C GLY A 53 -9.59 -6.01 -6.43
N PRO A 54 -10.20 -7.17 -6.15
CA PRO A 54 -11.25 -7.27 -5.13
C PRO A 54 -10.79 -6.96 -3.70
N PHE A 55 -9.48 -7.05 -3.43
CA PHE A 55 -8.94 -7.03 -2.06
C PHE A 55 -8.08 -5.81 -1.77
N TRP A 56 -7.46 -5.20 -2.79
CA TRP A 56 -6.47 -4.12 -2.60
C TRP A 56 -7.02 -2.95 -1.76
N GLY A 57 -8.26 -2.53 -2.04
CA GLY A 57 -8.90 -1.44 -1.29
C GLY A 57 -9.14 -1.79 0.18
N GLY A 58 -9.38 -3.07 0.50
CA GLY A 58 -9.47 -3.55 1.87
C GLY A 58 -8.11 -3.54 2.58
N ASN A 59 -7.04 -3.86 1.86
CA ASN A 59 -5.67 -3.83 2.41
C ASN A 59 -5.26 -2.40 2.81
N GLU A 60 -5.65 -1.38 2.03
CA GLU A 60 -5.38 0.02 2.35
C GLU A 60 -6.05 0.52 3.63
N VAL A 61 -7.19 -0.06 4.02
CA VAL A 61 -7.84 0.29 5.28
C VAL A 61 -6.92 -0.03 6.46
N TRP A 62 -6.10 -1.07 6.36
CA TRP A 62 -5.12 -1.40 7.39
C TRP A 62 -4.01 -0.36 7.51
N LEU A 63 -3.56 0.24 6.41
CA LEU A 63 -2.60 1.36 6.43
C LEU A 63 -3.19 2.57 7.16
N ILE A 64 -4.42 2.96 6.79
CA ILE A 64 -5.12 4.09 7.42
C ILE A 64 -5.32 3.81 8.91
N THR A 65 -5.71 2.58 9.26
CA THR A 65 -5.88 2.15 10.65
C THR A 65 -4.55 2.19 11.41
N ALA A 66 -3.43 1.78 10.80
CA ALA A 66 -2.10 1.85 11.41
C ALA A 66 -1.71 3.30 11.73
N GLY A 67 -1.93 4.22 10.78
CA GLY A 67 -1.71 5.66 10.99
C GLY A 67 -2.60 6.22 12.10
N GLY A 68 -3.90 5.90 12.09
CA GLY A 68 -4.86 6.35 13.10
C GLY A 68 -4.58 5.79 14.49
N ALA A 69 -4.20 4.51 14.60
CA ALA A 69 -3.80 3.89 15.86
C ALA A 69 -2.52 4.51 16.41
N THR A 70 -1.55 4.82 15.54
CA THR A 70 -0.33 5.55 15.93
C THR A 70 -0.67 6.93 16.47
N PHE A 71 -1.55 7.68 15.80
CA PHE A 71 -2.02 8.98 16.27
C PHE A 71 -2.73 8.91 17.63
N ALA A 72 -3.62 7.92 17.81
CA ALA A 72 -4.43 7.80 19.02
C ALA A 72 -3.62 7.31 20.24
N ALA A 73 -2.74 6.32 20.04
CA ALA A 73 -2.00 5.69 21.13
C ALA A 73 -0.64 6.35 21.40
N PHE A 74 0.01 6.89 20.36
CA PHE A 74 1.37 7.43 20.42
C PHE A 74 1.47 8.78 19.67
N PRO A 75 0.76 9.82 20.12
CA PRO A 75 0.64 11.09 19.37
C PRO A 75 1.99 11.80 19.15
N ALA A 76 2.94 11.70 20.09
CA ALA A 76 4.28 12.24 19.93
C ALA A 76 5.05 11.53 18.81
N VAL A 77 5.01 10.20 18.78
CA VAL A 77 5.63 9.39 17.72
C VAL A 77 5.01 9.73 16.36
N TYR A 78 3.68 9.86 16.29
CA TYR A 78 2.98 10.27 15.08
C TYR A 78 3.48 11.64 14.59
N ALA A 79 3.52 12.64 15.47
CA ALA A 79 3.94 14.01 15.12
C ALA A 79 5.39 14.06 14.64
N ASP A 80 6.30 13.38 15.35
CA ASP A 80 7.71 13.33 14.99
C ASP A 80 7.92 12.61 13.65
N MET A 81 7.23 11.49 13.43
CA MET A 81 7.34 10.71 12.20
C MET A 81 6.87 11.53 10.99
N PHE A 82 5.71 12.20 11.06
CA PHE A 82 5.19 13.02 9.96
C PHE A 82 6.00 14.31 9.71
N SER A 83 6.69 14.82 10.73
CA SER A 83 7.54 16.01 10.60
C SER A 83 8.91 15.66 10.02
N PHE A 84 9.56 14.62 10.56
CA PHE A 84 10.89 14.20 10.13
C PHE A 84 10.88 13.49 8.77
N LEU A 85 9.88 12.64 8.53
CA LEU A 85 9.72 11.89 7.28
C LEU A 85 8.73 12.55 6.31
N TYR A 86 8.54 13.88 6.40
CA TYR A 86 7.59 14.59 5.55
C TYR A 86 7.76 14.25 4.06
N THR A 87 8.99 14.39 3.53
CA THR A 87 9.25 14.13 2.11
C THR A 87 9.07 12.66 1.74
N PRO A 88 9.66 11.66 2.45
CA PRO A 88 9.39 10.25 2.18
C PRO A 88 7.89 9.88 2.23
N LEU A 89 7.17 10.30 3.27
CA LEU A 89 5.74 9.99 3.43
C LEU A 89 4.89 10.63 2.32
N PHE A 90 5.25 11.84 1.89
CA PHE A 90 4.58 12.49 0.76
C PHE A 90 4.80 11.73 -0.55
N LEU A 91 6.02 11.22 -0.79
CA LEU A 91 6.31 10.39 -1.96
C LEU A 91 5.57 9.06 -1.91
N VAL A 92 5.48 8.42 -0.74
CA VAL A 92 4.68 7.19 -0.54
C VAL A 92 3.20 7.46 -0.85
N LEU A 93 2.65 8.59 -0.41
CA LEU A 93 1.26 8.96 -0.72
C LEU A 93 1.02 9.10 -2.23
N ILE A 94 1.93 9.78 -2.95
CA ILE A 94 1.84 9.89 -4.40
C ILE A 94 1.95 8.51 -5.06
N ALA A 95 2.88 7.66 -4.58
CA ALA A 95 3.05 6.31 -5.10
C ALA A 95 1.80 5.45 -4.89
N LEU A 96 1.10 5.60 -3.76
CA LEU A 96 -0.19 4.95 -3.50
C LEU A 96 -1.26 5.37 -4.51
N PHE A 97 -1.35 6.66 -4.84
CA PHE A 97 -2.28 7.13 -5.88
C PHE A 97 -1.95 6.58 -7.27
N ILE A 98 -0.67 6.60 -7.65
CA ILE A 98 -0.23 6.07 -8.96
C ILE A 98 -0.53 4.57 -9.05
N ARG A 99 -0.27 3.81 -7.97
CA ARG A 99 -0.58 2.38 -7.90
C ARG A 99 -2.08 2.13 -8.05
N ALA A 100 -2.91 2.85 -7.29
CA ALA A 100 -4.36 2.75 -7.32
C ALA A 100 -4.92 3.01 -8.72
N ILE A 101 -4.49 4.12 -9.35
CA ILE A 101 -4.92 4.50 -10.69
C ILE A 101 -4.47 3.44 -11.71
N GLY A 102 -3.22 2.99 -11.60
CA GLY A 102 -2.66 1.98 -12.51
C GLY A 102 -3.43 0.66 -12.48
N LEU A 103 -3.88 0.22 -11.32
CA LEU A 103 -4.68 -1.01 -11.17
C LEU A 103 -6.12 -0.81 -11.63
N GLU A 104 -6.83 0.18 -11.08
CA GLU A 104 -8.28 0.36 -11.25
C GLU A 104 -8.64 0.81 -12.67
N PHE A 105 -7.80 1.63 -13.30
CA PHE A 105 -8.13 2.24 -14.59
C PHE A 105 -7.61 1.45 -15.79
N MET A 106 -6.82 0.38 -15.59
CA MET A 106 -6.19 -0.34 -16.70
C MET A 106 -7.22 -0.93 -17.67
N HIS A 107 -8.38 -1.36 -17.16
CA HIS A 107 -9.44 -1.96 -17.97
C HIS A 107 -10.41 -0.94 -18.58
N LYS A 108 -10.25 0.36 -18.31
CA LYS A 108 -11.19 1.41 -18.74
C LYS A 108 -11.04 1.79 -20.22
N ASP A 109 -9.86 1.58 -20.79
CA ASP A 109 -9.55 1.87 -22.19
C ASP A 109 -8.66 0.75 -22.77
N ASP A 110 -9.01 0.29 -23.97
CA ASP A 110 -8.28 -0.75 -24.70
C ASP A 110 -7.09 -0.20 -25.51
N ASN A 111 -6.86 1.12 -25.50
CA ASN A 111 -5.71 1.75 -26.12
C ASN A 111 -4.37 1.17 -25.58
N PRO A 112 -3.47 0.66 -26.45
CA PRO A 112 -2.18 0.08 -26.03
C PRO A 112 -1.31 1.04 -25.20
N LEU A 113 -1.33 2.33 -25.50
CA LEU A 113 -0.57 3.34 -24.75
C LEU A 113 -1.14 3.54 -23.35
N TRP A 114 -2.46 3.54 -23.21
CA TRP A 114 -3.14 3.64 -21.91
C TRP A 114 -2.81 2.43 -21.03
N GLN A 115 -2.96 1.23 -21.58
CA GLN A 115 -2.66 0.00 -20.84
C GLN A 115 -1.18 -0.07 -20.45
N ALA A 116 -0.27 0.40 -21.31
CA ALA A 116 1.14 0.51 -20.96
C ALA A 116 1.39 1.52 -19.83
N ALA A 117 0.76 2.70 -19.87
CA ALA A 117 0.87 3.71 -18.83
C ALA A 117 0.35 3.19 -17.48
N CYS A 118 -0.84 2.57 -17.46
CA CYS A 118 -1.40 1.95 -16.25
C CYS A 118 -0.51 0.82 -15.71
N LYS A 119 0.00 -0.04 -16.59
CA LYS A 119 0.91 -1.14 -16.23
C LYS A 119 2.17 -0.63 -15.55
N TRP A 120 2.81 0.40 -16.12
CA TRP A 120 3.99 1.01 -15.54
C TRP A 120 3.66 1.87 -14.32
N GLY A 121 2.48 2.48 -14.25
CA GLY A 121 1.99 3.15 -13.03
C GLY A 121 1.87 2.16 -11.87
N PHE A 122 1.24 1.01 -12.09
CA PHE A 122 1.12 -0.03 -11.07
C PHE A 122 2.48 -0.53 -10.59
N PHE A 123 3.42 -0.74 -11.51
CA PHE A 123 4.81 -1.10 -11.18
C PHE A 123 5.53 -0.04 -10.35
N ASN A 124 5.61 1.19 -10.86
CA ASN A 124 6.38 2.25 -10.22
C ASN A 124 5.78 2.64 -8.87
N GLY A 125 4.45 2.68 -8.76
CA GLY A 125 3.76 2.93 -7.49
C GLY A 125 4.12 1.86 -6.46
N SER A 126 4.00 0.58 -6.81
CA SER A 126 4.36 -0.52 -5.91
C SER A 126 5.85 -0.56 -5.55
N PHE A 127 6.74 -0.29 -6.52
CA PHE A 127 8.18 -0.26 -6.29
C PHE A 127 8.60 0.89 -5.38
N LEU A 128 8.07 2.09 -5.60
CA LEU A 128 8.38 3.26 -4.79
C LEU A 128 7.95 3.03 -3.34
N ILE A 129 6.72 2.53 -3.11
CA ILE A 129 6.25 2.20 -1.75
C ILE A 129 7.21 1.22 -1.06
N ALA A 130 7.61 0.14 -1.75
CA ALA A 130 8.54 -0.83 -1.19
C ALA A 130 9.92 -0.22 -0.88
N SER A 131 10.47 0.62 -1.77
CA SER A 131 11.80 1.23 -1.59
C SER A 131 11.90 2.22 -0.44
N TYR A 132 10.78 2.86 -0.06
CA TYR A 132 10.73 3.79 1.08
C TYR A 132 10.24 3.12 2.38
N SER A 133 9.96 1.81 2.34
CA SER A 133 9.55 1.03 3.50
C SER A 133 10.71 0.31 4.22
N GLU A 134 11.94 0.48 3.72
CA GLU A 134 13.19 0.00 4.33
C GLU A 134 13.94 1.09 5.12
#